data_AF-A0A8H7CCJ2-F1
#
_entry.id   AF-A0A8H7CCJ2-F1
#
_cell.length_a   1.000
_cell.length_b   1.000
_cell.length_c   1.000
_cell.angle_alpha   90.00
_cell.angle_beta   90.00
_cell.angle_gamma   90.00
#
_symmetry.space_group_name_H-M   'P 1'
#
loop_
_entity.id
_entity.type
_entity.pdbx_description
1 polymer ?
#
loop_
_entity_poly.entity_id
_entity_poly.type
_entity_poly.pdbx_seq_one_letter_code
_entity_poly.pdbx_strand_id
1 'polypeptide(L)'
;MALATPTPPETLLDKPDAAAISSHSRPASRASDHSDVEEEAQATSSSGGFTILSRPQIEPQPQPTRHKRTLTAAEAYPWLYMNSTLDACFNDEPEPAGGSSESEQLQRPDFKDASTSDQLADSAPFVMQSFLAHGDACAVIESDALSLATAAPSIAEEDEMSPMRPYNAMLDRIESLQRECTQLHASIVALTQAGEDDAAEEPSARAQMVSLFSSCLPMLQARADNLHMAQELLEGAKESLAMSLHLETLEGDEEEEE
;
A
#
# COMPACT_ATOMS: atom_id res chain seq x y z
N MET A 1 20.80 -2.91 53.16
CA MET A 1 20.52 -1.72 52.32
C MET A 1 19.34 -2.08 51.43
N ALA A 2 18.14 -1.63 51.81
CA ALA A 2 16.91 -1.89 51.07
C ALA A 2 16.67 -0.72 50.10
N LEU A 3 16.60 -1.00 48.80
CA LEU A 3 16.34 -0.02 47.76
C LEU A 3 14.83 0.20 47.67
N ALA A 4 14.39 1.41 48.00
CA ALA A 4 13.00 1.83 47.84
C ALA A 4 12.70 2.07 46.35
N THR A 5 11.66 1.41 45.85
CA THR A 5 11.13 1.62 44.50
C THR A 5 10.20 2.84 44.46
N PRO A 6 10.30 3.72 43.45
CA PRO A 6 9.46 4.90 43.31
C PRO A 6 8.06 4.53 42.79
N THR A 7 7.04 5.06 43.47
CA THR A 7 5.63 5.01 43.08
C THR A 7 5.35 6.01 41.94
N PRO A 8 4.64 5.64 40.87
CA PRO A 8 4.24 6.58 39.82
C PRO A 8 3.03 7.45 40.25
N PRO A 9 2.89 8.67 39.69
CA PRO A 9 1.80 9.58 40.03
C PRO A 9 0.49 9.17 39.36
N GLU A 10 -0.60 9.23 40.13
CA GLU A 10 -1.97 9.07 39.64
C GLU A 10 -2.33 10.18 38.65
N THR A 11 -2.56 9.81 37.39
CA THR A 11 -3.15 10.70 36.39
C THR A 11 -4.65 10.72 36.56
N LEU A 12 -5.14 11.89 36.98
CA LEU A 12 -6.53 12.28 37.10
C LEU A 12 -7.23 12.13 35.73
N LEU A 13 -8.17 11.18 35.64
CA LEU A 13 -8.96 10.88 34.45
C LEU A 13 -10.09 11.92 34.33
N ASP A 14 -9.92 12.90 33.45
CA ASP A 14 -10.95 13.89 33.13
C ASP A 14 -11.95 13.28 32.13
N LYS A 15 -13.25 13.36 32.45
CA LYS A 15 -14.35 12.84 31.64
C LYS A 15 -14.77 13.92 30.62
N PRO A 16 -14.77 13.66 29.31
CA PRO A 16 -15.48 14.52 28.38
C PRO A 16 -16.97 14.20 28.39
N ASP A 17 -17.76 15.22 28.74
CA ASP A 17 -19.21 15.26 28.66
C ASP A 17 -19.71 14.99 27.24
N ALA A 18 -20.79 14.23 27.19
CA ALA A 18 -21.54 13.88 26.00
C ALA A 18 -22.41 15.04 25.48
N ALA A 19 -22.72 14.94 24.18
CA ALA A 19 -23.92 15.42 23.48
C ALA A 19 -23.73 16.60 22.51
N ALA A 20 -23.70 16.27 21.22
CA ALA A 20 -24.41 17.01 20.16
C ALA A 20 -24.58 16.10 18.94
N ILE A 21 -25.65 15.30 18.95
CA ILE A 21 -26.13 14.52 17.80
C ILE A 21 -26.75 15.53 16.81
N SER A 22 -26.03 15.81 15.72
CA SER A 22 -26.53 16.62 14.61
C SER A 22 -27.22 15.71 13.59
N SER A 23 -28.54 15.84 13.51
CA SER A 23 -29.41 15.17 12.54
C SER A 23 -29.19 15.78 11.15
N HIS A 24 -28.58 15.02 10.23
CA HIS A 24 -28.55 15.39 8.81
C HIS A 24 -29.29 14.38 7.93
N SER A 25 -30.31 14.95 7.30
CA SER A 25 -31.25 14.44 6.31
C SER A 25 -30.67 13.52 5.25
N ARG A 26 -31.30 12.36 5.09
CA ARG A 26 -31.24 11.52 3.88
C ARG A 26 -31.97 12.22 2.71
N PRO A 27 -31.36 12.39 1.53
CA PRO A 27 -32.10 12.62 0.30
C PRO A 27 -32.59 11.29 -0.32
N ALA A 28 -33.74 11.40 -0.97
CA ALA A 28 -34.60 10.33 -1.45
C ALA A 28 -33.99 9.46 -2.56
N SER A 29 -34.33 8.18 -2.50
CA SER A 29 -34.10 7.16 -3.50
C SER A 29 -34.59 7.59 -4.89
N ARG A 30 -33.68 7.59 -5.86
CA ARG A 30 -33.99 7.71 -7.28
C ARG A 30 -34.31 6.30 -7.79
N ALA A 31 -35.56 6.10 -8.20
CA ALA A 31 -36.01 4.90 -8.89
C ALA A 31 -35.25 4.76 -10.22
N SER A 32 -34.56 3.64 -10.38
CA SER A 32 -34.02 3.22 -11.68
C SER A 32 -35.00 2.24 -12.30
N ASP A 33 -35.39 2.63 -13.51
CA ASP A 33 -36.29 2.00 -14.45
C ASP A 33 -35.78 0.60 -14.84
N HIS A 34 -36.64 -0.40 -14.71
CA HIS A 34 -36.36 -1.81 -14.98
C HIS A 34 -36.71 -2.06 -16.45
N SER A 35 -35.72 -1.95 -17.34
CA SER A 35 -35.90 -2.32 -18.75
C SER A 35 -35.83 -3.83 -18.89
N ASP A 36 -36.99 -4.43 -19.06
CA ASP A 36 -37.25 -5.77 -19.57
C ASP A 36 -36.54 -5.96 -20.93
N VAL A 37 -35.58 -6.85 -20.99
CA VAL A 37 -35.04 -7.38 -22.26
C VAL A 37 -35.17 -8.89 -22.18
N GLU A 38 -36.16 -9.41 -22.89
CA GLU A 38 -36.35 -10.83 -23.16
C GLU A 38 -35.11 -11.35 -23.92
N GLU A 39 -34.24 -12.10 -23.24
CA GLU A 39 -33.16 -12.84 -23.87
C GLU A 39 -33.65 -14.27 -24.19
N GLU A 40 -34.00 -14.44 -25.46
CA GLU A 40 -34.46 -15.67 -26.09
C GLU A 40 -33.36 -16.75 -26.06
N ALA A 41 -33.61 -17.82 -25.31
CA ALA A 41 -32.74 -18.98 -25.23
C ALA A 41 -32.63 -19.71 -26.58
N GLN A 42 -31.52 -19.52 -27.30
CA GLN A 42 -31.11 -20.38 -28.39
C GLN A 42 -30.02 -21.35 -27.93
N ALA A 43 -30.46 -22.56 -27.57
CA ALA A 43 -29.62 -23.72 -27.38
C ALA A 43 -28.90 -24.07 -28.69
N THR A 44 -27.61 -23.75 -28.79
CA THR A 44 -26.74 -24.32 -29.81
C THR A 44 -25.81 -25.34 -29.16
N SER A 45 -26.14 -26.62 -29.33
CA SER A 45 -25.26 -27.75 -29.11
C SER A 45 -24.03 -27.63 -30.01
N SER A 46 -22.97 -26.99 -29.52
CA SER A 46 -21.66 -27.04 -30.14
C SER A 46 -20.84 -28.11 -29.43
N SER A 47 -20.86 -29.30 -30.03
CA SER A 47 -19.95 -30.41 -29.75
C SER A 47 -18.52 -30.00 -30.12
N GLY A 48 -17.90 -29.16 -29.30
CA GLY A 48 -16.52 -28.70 -29.42
C GLY A 48 -15.55 -29.78 -28.98
N GLY A 49 -14.79 -30.31 -29.94
CA GLY A 49 -13.76 -31.32 -29.71
C GLY A 49 -12.73 -30.87 -28.69
N PHE A 50 -12.39 -31.80 -27.80
CA PHE A 50 -11.32 -31.69 -26.82
C PHE A 50 -9.97 -31.54 -27.55
N THR A 51 -9.48 -30.31 -27.72
CA THR A 51 -8.10 -30.07 -28.11
C THR A 51 -7.23 -30.32 -26.88
N ILE A 52 -6.54 -31.45 -26.91
CA ILE A 52 -5.42 -31.78 -26.03
C ILE A 52 -4.44 -30.59 -26.12
N LEU A 53 -4.38 -29.79 -25.06
CA LEU A 53 -3.40 -28.73 -24.86
C LEU A 53 -2.02 -29.40 -24.77
N SER A 54 -1.37 -29.52 -25.92
CA SER A 54 0.02 -29.91 -26.04
C SER A 54 0.86 -28.97 -25.18
N ARG A 55 1.42 -29.55 -24.11
CA ARG A 55 2.44 -28.95 -23.25
C ARG A 55 3.46 -28.21 -24.14
N PRO A 56 3.64 -26.88 -23.98
CA PRO A 56 4.59 -26.14 -24.80
C PRO A 56 5.96 -26.78 -24.63
N GLN A 57 6.48 -27.31 -25.74
CA GLN A 57 7.83 -27.84 -25.81
C GLN A 57 8.76 -26.63 -25.68
N ILE A 58 9.26 -26.41 -24.46
CA ILE A 58 10.26 -25.39 -24.16
C ILE A 58 11.52 -25.79 -24.93
N GLU A 59 11.72 -25.12 -26.06
CA GLU A 59 12.96 -25.18 -26.82
C GLU A 59 14.09 -24.67 -25.91
N PRO A 60 15.18 -25.43 -25.71
CA PRO A 60 16.27 -25.02 -24.84
C PRO A 60 16.90 -23.75 -25.38
N GLN A 61 16.60 -22.62 -24.72
CA GLN A 61 17.19 -21.34 -25.05
C GLN A 61 18.74 -21.46 -25.00
N PRO A 62 19.46 -20.95 -26.02
CA PRO A 62 20.91 -20.97 -26.02
C PRO A 62 21.41 -20.18 -24.79
N GLN A 63 22.16 -20.88 -23.93
CA GLN A 63 22.72 -20.28 -22.73
C GLN A 63 23.54 -19.04 -23.11
N PRO A 64 23.21 -17.84 -22.59
CA PRO A 64 23.99 -16.65 -22.85
C PRO A 64 25.40 -16.88 -22.31
N THR A 65 26.37 -16.82 -23.21
CA THR A 65 27.80 -16.92 -22.88
C THR A 65 28.12 -15.88 -21.84
N ARG A 66 28.44 -16.36 -20.63
CA ARG A 66 28.68 -15.59 -19.42
C ARG A 66 30.00 -14.82 -19.58
N HIS A 67 29.99 -13.76 -20.36
CA HIS A 67 31.07 -12.78 -20.36
C HIS A 67 31.07 -12.12 -18.98
N LYS A 68 32.12 -12.39 -18.20
CA LYS A 68 32.39 -11.71 -16.93
C LYS A 68 32.62 -10.21 -17.21
N ARG A 69 31.54 -9.45 -17.41
CA ARG A 69 31.57 -8.00 -17.22
C ARG A 69 31.69 -7.78 -15.72
N THR A 70 32.83 -7.24 -15.31
CA THR A 70 32.97 -6.62 -14.00
C THR A 70 32.04 -5.41 -13.98
N LEU A 71 30.79 -5.64 -13.55
CA LEU A 71 29.85 -4.56 -13.29
C LEU A 71 30.48 -3.66 -12.24
N THR A 72 30.60 -2.37 -12.55
CA THR A 72 31.03 -1.38 -11.58
C THR A 72 29.93 -1.23 -10.52
N ALA A 73 30.28 -0.85 -9.30
CA ALA A 73 29.31 -0.73 -8.20
C ALA A 73 28.13 0.20 -8.55
N ALA A 74 28.34 1.17 -9.45
CA ALA A 74 27.31 2.06 -9.98
C ALA A 74 26.25 1.33 -10.85
N GLU A 75 26.60 0.25 -11.55
CA GLU A 75 25.64 -0.56 -12.31
C GLU A 75 24.89 -1.56 -11.42
N ALA A 76 25.54 -2.05 -10.37
CA ALA A 76 24.95 -3.04 -9.47
C ALA A 76 23.97 -2.40 -8.46
N TYR A 77 24.24 -1.17 -8.03
CA TYR A 77 23.41 -0.46 -7.06
C TYR A 77 23.25 1.02 -7.44
N PRO A 78 22.45 1.33 -8.49
CA PRO A 78 22.25 2.71 -8.95
C PRO A 78 21.77 3.66 -7.84
N TRP A 79 20.97 3.15 -6.89
CA TRP A 79 20.46 3.94 -5.76
C TRP A 79 21.53 4.33 -4.73
N LEU A 80 22.50 3.44 -4.45
CA LEU A 80 23.63 3.75 -3.56
C LEU A 80 24.53 4.83 -4.18
N TYR A 81 24.72 4.78 -5.50
CA TYR A 81 25.47 5.79 -6.23
C TYR A 81 24.77 7.16 -6.22
N MET A 82 23.44 7.19 -6.34
CA MET A 82 22.67 8.44 -6.24
C MET A 82 22.78 9.08 -4.84
N ASN A 83 22.70 8.31 -3.75
CA ASN A 83 22.90 8.86 -2.41
C ASN A 83 24.31 9.46 -2.22
N SER A 84 25.35 8.78 -2.69
CA SER A 84 26.72 9.29 -2.60
C SER A 84 26.97 10.55 -3.46
N THR A 85 26.24 10.69 -4.58
CA THR A 85 26.37 11.87 -5.44
C THR A 85 25.63 13.06 -4.85
N LEU A 86 24.48 12.82 -4.23
CA LEU A 86 23.74 13.85 -3.49
C LEU A 86 24.56 14.35 -2.29
N ASP A 87 25.15 13.46 -1.48
CA ASP A 87 26.02 13.85 -0.36
C ASP A 87 27.22 14.71 -0.82
N ALA A 88 27.80 14.43 -1.99
CA ALA A 88 28.89 15.24 -2.52
C ALA A 88 28.42 16.67 -2.90
N CYS A 89 27.23 16.81 -3.50
CA CYS A 89 26.68 18.10 -3.86
C CYS A 89 26.32 18.98 -2.65
N PHE A 90 26.00 18.39 -1.50
CA PHE A 90 25.68 19.15 -0.27
C PHE A 90 26.90 19.42 0.62
N ASN A 91 27.99 18.66 0.50
CA ASN A 91 29.19 18.87 1.31
C ASN A 91 30.25 19.78 0.66
N ASP A 92 30.11 20.12 -0.63
CA ASP A 92 30.97 21.09 -1.34
C ASP A 92 30.50 22.54 -1.13
N GLU A 93 29.99 22.88 0.06
CA GLU A 93 29.75 24.28 0.41
C GLU A 93 31.10 24.93 0.78
N PRO A 94 31.62 25.87 -0.02
CA PRO A 94 32.93 26.46 0.21
C PRO A 94 32.92 27.21 1.54
N GLU A 95 33.79 26.80 2.47
CA GLU A 95 34.00 27.52 3.73
C GLU A 95 34.17 29.03 3.45
N PRO A 96 33.33 29.89 4.05
CA PRO A 96 33.38 31.32 3.78
C PRO A 96 34.65 31.90 4.41
N ALA A 97 35.68 32.07 3.58
CA ALA A 97 36.85 32.86 3.91
C ALA A 97 36.40 34.29 4.27
N GLY A 98 36.61 34.66 5.54
CA GLY A 98 36.14 35.90 6.13
C GLY A 98 36.52 37.15 5.35
N GLY A 99 35.51 38.00 5.12
CA GLY A 99 35.66 39.35 4.58
C GLY A 99 34.54 40.26 5.08
N SER A 100 34.85 41.10 6.07
CA SER A 100 34.00 42.20 6.51
C SER A 100 33.75 43.20 5.37
N SER A 101 32.49 43.61 5.17
CA SER A 101 32.15 44.95 4.68
C SER A 101 30.69 45.29 4.99
N GLU A 102 30.55 46.35 5.77
CA GLU A 102 29.30 47.03 6.09
C GLU A 102 28.76 47.84 4.90
N SER A 103 27.45 48.08 4.94
CA SER A 103 26.67 49.10 4.19
C SER A 103 26.33 48.78 2.73
N GLU A 104 25.04 48.60 2.42
CA GLU A 104 24.15 49.72 2.08
C GLU A 104 22.69 49.25 1.94
N GLN A 105 21.79 50.06 2.49
CA GLN A 105 20.35 50.00 2.33
C GLN A 105 19.98 50.27 0.87
N LEU A 106 19.37 49.34 0.15
CA LEU A 106 18.38 49.70 -0.88
C LEU A 106 17.55 48.49 -1.30
N GLN A 107 16.23 48.69 -1.17
CA GLN A 107 15.14 47.88 -1.72
C GLN A 107 15.08 46.43 -1.22
N ARG A 108 14.10 46.19 -0.35
CA ARG A 108 13.64 44.87 0.04
C ARG A 108 12.61 44.43 -1.01
N PRO A 109 12.97 43.66 -2.06
CA PRO A 109 11.97 42.93 -2.80
C PRO A 109 11.30 41.97 -1.81
N ASP A 110 9.97 42.00 -1.75
CA ASP A 110 9.16 41.00 -1.07
C ASP A 110 9.43 39.62 -1.73
N PHE A 111 10.51 38.96 -1.33
CA PHE A 111 10.79 37.56 -1.63
C PHE A 111 9.82 36.72 -0.80
N LYS A 112 8.61 36.50 -1.33
CA LYS A 112 7.58 35.70 -0.68
C LYS A 112 7.19 34.43 -1.45
N ASP A 113 8.01 34.01 -2.41
CA ASP A 113 7.81 32.76 -3.17
C ASP A 113 8.91 31.69 -2.93
N ALA A 114 9.82 31.92 -1.97
CA ALA A 114 10.93 31.00 -1.67
C ALA A 114 10.55 29.78 -0.81
N SER A 115 9.31 29.25 -0.88
CA SER A 115 8.87 28.21 0.09
C SER A 115 8.16 26.99 -0.48
N THR A 116 8.04 26.84 -1.81
CA THR A 116 7.50 25.62 -2.42
C THR A 116 8.58 24.63 -2.86
N SER A 117 9.79 25.11 -3.17
CA SER A 117 10.91 24.25 -3.60
C SER A 117 11.41 23.33 -2.47
N ASP A 118 11.50 23.84 -1.24
CA ASP A 118 12.02 23.07 -0.10
C ASP A 118 11.08 21.95 0.34
N GLN A 119 9.77 22.09 0.14
CA GLN A 119 8.79 21.08 0.55
C GLN A 119 8.98 19.74 -0.15
N LEU A 120 9.36 19.76 -1.44
CA LEU A 120 9.64 18.55 -2.20
C LEU A 120 10.91 17.87 -1.68
N ALA A 121 11.97 18.65 -1.43
CA ALA A 121 13.23 18.13 -0.93
C ALA A 121 13.06 17.48 0.46
N ASP A 122 12.25 18.08 1.33
CA ASP A 122 12.00 17.59 2.69
C ASP A 122 11.07 16.36 2.71
N SER A 123 10.04 16.36 1.86
CA SER A 123 8.98 15.33 1.91
C SER A 123 9.29 14.08 1.06
N ALA A 124 10.06 14.25 -0.03
CA ALA A 124 10.33 13.16 -0.97
C ALA A 124 11.00 11.93 -0.34
N PRO A 125 12.02 12.05 0.53
CA PRO A 125 12.66 10.90 1.15
C PRO A 125 11.68 10.08 2.01
N PHE A 126 10.83 10.77 2.77
CA PHE A 126 9.82 10.13 3.61
C PHE A 126 8.78 9.38 2.76
N VAL A 127 8.23 10.03 1.73
CA VAL A 127 7.23 9.40 0.84
C VAL A 127 7.82 8.18 0.12
N MET A 128 9.05 8.27 -0.37
CA MET A 128 9.71 7.14 -1.02
C MET A 128 9.97 5.99 -0.03
N GLN A 129 10.40 6.30 1.19
CA GLN A 129 10.59 5.29 2.24
C GLN A 129 9.27 4.60 2.59
N SER A 130 8.19 5.37 2.76
CA SER A 130 6.84 4.81 2.98
C SER A 130 6.38 3.94 1.82
N PHE A 131 6.66 4.32 0.57
CA PHE A 131 6.33 3.52 -0.61
C PHE A 131 7.03 2.16 -0.65
N LEU A 132 8.31 2.11 -0.26
CA LEU A 132 9.06 0.87 -0.18
C LEU A 132 8.54 -0.02 0.96
N ALA A 133 8.41 0.54 2.17
CA ALA A 133 7.91 -0.18 3.34
C ALA A 133 6.48 -0.72 3.12
N HIS A 134 5.61 0.06 2.48
CA HIS A 134 4.26 -0.36 2.10
C HIS A 134 4.30 -1.54 1.13
N GLY A 135 5.22 -1.53 0.16
CA GLY A 135 5.40 -2.64 -0.78
C GLY A 135 5.79 -3.95 -0.10
N ASP A 136 6.72 -3.89 0.85
CA ASP A 136 7.14 -5.06 1.62
C ASP A 136 5.97 -5.59 2.48
N ALA A 137 5.20 -4.70 3.09
CA ALA A 137 4.04 -5.07 3.89
C ALA A 137 2.93 -5.74 3.05
N CYS A 138 2.64 -5.22 1.85
CA CYS A 138 1.70 -5.85 0.92
C CYS A 138 2.13 -7.27 0.56
N ALA A 139 3.40 -7.48 0.20
CA ALA A 139 3.91 -8.79 -0.20
C ALA A 139 3.76 -9.83 0.92
N VAL A 140 4.02 -9.43 2.18
CA VAL A 140 3.81 -10.31 3.35
C VAL A 140 2.34 -10.66 3.51
N ILE A 141 1.45 -9.65 3.51
CA ILE A 141 0.01 -9.85 3.70
C ILE A 141 -0.60 -10.69 2.59
N GLU A 142 -0.23 -10.48 1.33
CA GLU A 142 -0.70 -11.28 0.20
C GLU A 142 -0.35 -12.77 0.38
N SER A 143 0.89 -13.06 0.80
CA SER A 143 1.32 -14.43 1.05
C SER A 143 0.64 -15.07 2.27
N ASP A 144 0.47 -14.31 3.36
CA ASP A 144 -0.23 -14.77 4.57
C ASP A 144 -1.71 -15.04 4.28
N ALA A 145 -2.37 -14.14 3.53
CA ALA A 145 -3.77 -14.27 3.13
C ALA A 145 -4.00 -15.52 2.28
N LEU A 146 -3.12 -15.77 1.30
CA LEU A 146 -3.17 -16.99 0.49
C LEU A 146 -2.95 -18.23 1.34
N SER A 147 -1.96 -18.21 2.25
CA SER A 147 -1.71 -19.33 3.17
C SER A 147 -2.91 -19.62 4.05
N LEU A 148 -3.59 -18.58 4.56
CA LEU A 148 -4.75 -18.72 5.44
C LEU A 148 -5.99 -19.21 4.66
N ALA A 149 -6.18 -18.75 3.43
CA ALA A 149 -7.29 -19.17 2.59
C ALA A 149 -7.15 -20.61 2.07
N THR A 150 -5.91 -21.09 1.86
CA THR A 150 -5.63 -22.44 1.36
C THR A 150 -5.39 -23.47 2.46
N ALA A 151 -5.16 -23.03 3.69
CA ALA A 151 -5.07 -23.91 4.84
C ALA A 151 -6.39 -24.69 4.99
N ALA A 152 -6.29 -26.03 4.99
CA ALA A 152 -7.44 -26.85 5.34
C ALA A 152 -7.86 -26.51 6.77
N PRO A 153 -9.16 -26.35 7.05
CA PRO A 153 -9.64 -26.09 8.39
C PRO A 153 -9.27 -27.27 9.27
N SER A 154 -8.24 -27.10 10.10
CA SER A 154 -7.82 -28.09 11.06
C SER A 154 -8.74 -27.98 12.27
N ILE A 155 -9.80 -28.76 12.27
CA ILE A 155 -10.79 -28.88 13.37
C ILE A 155 -10.15 -29.48 14.64
N ALA A 156 -8.89 -29.93 14.55
CA ALA A 156 -8.26 -30.78 15.56
C ALA A 156 -7.71 -30.07 16.82
N GLU A 157 -7.88 -28.76 17.01
CA GLU A 157 -7.31 -28.05 18.16
C GLU A 157 -8.40 -27.49 19.08
N GLU A 158 -8.34 -27.86 20.36
CA GLU A 158 -9.28 -27.62 21.47
C GLU A 158 -9.59 -26.13 21.79
N ASP A 159 -9.19 -25.19 20.93
CA ASP A 159 -9.51 -23.77 21.08
C ASP A 159 -10.84 -23.46 20.36
N GLU A 160 -11.95 -23.94 20.94
CA GLU A 160 -13.34 -23.71 20.47
C GLU A 160 -13.70 -22.22 20.34
N MET A 161 -12.90 -21.31 20.89
CA MET A 161 -13.15 -19.87 20.84
C MET A 161 -12.74 -19.25 19.50
N SER A 162 -13.56 -19.55 18.49
CA SER A 162 -13.73 -18.82 17.24
C SER A 162 -12.65 -19.06 16.17
N PRO A 163 -12.77 -20.14 15.37
CA PRO A 163 -11.91 -20.40 14.20
C PRO A 163 -11.96 -19.29 13.14
N MET A 164 -12.88 -18.33 13.27
CA MET A 164 -13.03 -17.15 12.43
C MET A 164 -12.07 -16.00 12.79
N ARG A 165 -11.45 -16.05 13.98
CA ARG A 165 -10.60 -14.96 14.48
C ARG A 165 -9.39 -14.66 13.58
N PRO A 166 -8.64 -15.65 13.05
CA PRO A 166 -7.53 -15.38 12.15
C PRO A 166 -7.95 -14.65 10.88
N TYR A 167 -9.10 -15.00 10.30
CA TYR A 167 -9.64 -14.35 9.10
C TYR A 167 -10.00 -12.89 9.37
N ASN A 168 -10.73 -12.61 10.46
CA ASN A 168 -11.08 -11.24 10.83
C ASN A 168 -9.83 -10.38 11.08
N ALA A 169 -8.85 -10.91 11.81
CA ALA A 169 -7.59 -10.20 12.06
C ALA A 169 -6.81 -9.91 10.76
N MET A 170 -6.84 -10.82 9.78
CA MET A 170 -6.21 -10.60 8.49
C MET A 170 -6.95 -9.55 7.65
N LEU A 171 -8.29 -9.58 7.65
CA LEU A 171 -9.12 -8.57 6.98
C LEU A 171 -8.88 -7.16 7.53
N ASP A 172 -8.79 -7.01 8.85
CA ASP A 172 -8.47 -5.72 9.49
C ASP A 172 -7.09 -5.19 9.05
N ARG A 173 -6.10 -6.08 8.91
CA ARG A 173 -4.75 -5.71 8.42
C ARG A 173 -4.78 -5.27 6.96
N ILE A 174 -5.54 -5.95 6.11
CA ILE A 174 -5.72 -5.57 4.70
C ILE A 174 -6.38 -4.19 4.59
N GLU A 175 -7.46 -3.94 5.35
CA GLU A 175 -8.14 -2.64 5.35
C GLU A 175 -7.20 -1.51 5.81
N SER A 176 -6.35 -1.76 6.82
CA SER A 176 -5.31 -0.79 7.23
C SER A 176 -4.36 -0.47 6.08
N LEU A 177 -3.82 -1.48 5.38
CA LEU A 177 -2.91 -1.27 4.26
C LEU A 177 -3.56 -0.59 3.05
N GLN A 178 -4.84 -0.82 2.80
CA GLN A 178 -5.60 -0.11 1.75
C GLN A 178 -5.72 1.40 2.08
N ARG A 179 -5.97 1.75 3.36
CA ARG A 179 -5.98 3.15 3.81
C ARG A 179 -4.60 3.79 3.68
N GLU A 180 -3.54 3.10 4.08
CA GLU A 180 -2.16 3.56 3.89
C GLU A 180 -1.81 3.75 2.41
N CYS A 181 -2.22 2.83 1.54
CA CYS A 181 -2.04 2.94 0.09
C CYS A 181 -2.70 4.21 -0.47
N THR A 182 -3.93 4.49 -0.04
CA THR A 182 -4.69 5.69 -0.45
C THR A 182 -3.99 6.97 0.02
N GLN A 183 -3.51 7.00 1.26
CA GLN A 183 -2.77 8.13 1.82
C GLN A 183 -1.45 8.37 1.08
N LEU A 184 -0.72 7.30 0.78
CA LEU A 184 0.53 7.36 0.06
C LEU A 184 0.33 7.82 -1.39
N HIS A 185 -0.71 7.31 -2.07
CA HIS A 185 -1.09 7.76 -3.40
C HIS A 185 -1.39 9.27 -3.41
N ALA A 186 -2.18 9.76 -2.45
CA ALA A 186 -2.47 11.20 -2.32
C ALA A 186 -1.19 12.03 -2.07
N SER A 187 -0.26 11.51 -1.26
CA SER A 187 1.02 12.17 -0.97
C SER A 187 1.91 12.26 -2.22
N ILE A 188 2.00 11.19 -3.01
CA ILE A 188 2.75 11.17 -4.27
C ILE A 188 2.12 12.15 -5.27
N VAL A 189 0.79 12.14 -5.42
CA VAL A 189 0.08 13.07 -6.30
C VAL A 189 0.37 14.52 -5.90
N ALA A 190 0.29 14.84 -4.60
CA ALA A 190 0.60 16.18 -4.11
C ALA A 190 2.04 16.62 -4.43
N LEU A 191 3.03 15.73 -4.26
CA LEU A 191 4.43 16.02 -4.62
C LEU A 191 4.61 16.24 -6.12
N THR A 192 3.91 15.46 -6.97
CA THR A 192 4.00 15.61 -8.43
C THR A 192 3.35 16.91 -8.90
N GLN A 193 2.21 17.30 -8.33
CA GLN A 193 1.50 18.54 -8.68
C GLN A 193 2.26 19.79 -8.25
N ALA A 194 2.89 19.76 -7.07
CA ALA A 194 3.72 20.88 -6.61
C ALA A 194 4.84 21.21 -7.62
N GLY A 195 5.31 20.20 -8.36
CA GLY A 195 6.39 20.31 -9.34
C GLY A 195 6.04 20.95 -10.69
N GLU A 196 4.75 21.04 -11.05
CA GLU A 196 4.33 21.51 -12.38
C GLU A 196 4.35 23.04 -12.52
N ASP A 197 4.22 23.78 -11.42
CA ASP A 197 4.10 25.25 -11.43
C ASP A 197 5.41 25.99 -11.81
N ASP A 198 6.54 25.29 -11.89
CA ASP A 198 7.88 25.88 -12.02
C ASP A 198 8.57 25.51 -13.35
N ALA A 199 7.80 25.00 -14.32
CA ALA A 199 8.28 24.34 -15.53
C ALA A 199 8.88 25.27 -16.62
N ALA A 200 9.19 26.53 -16.31
CA ALA A 200 9.60 27.51 -17.32
C ALA A 200 11.09 27.46 -17.69
N GLU A 201 11.99 26.92 -16.85
CA GLU A 201 13.43 26.95 -17.12
C GLU A 201 14.14 25.61 -16.86
N GLU A 202 14.65 25.00 -17.94
CA GLU A 202 15.59 23.86 -18.00
C GLU A 202 15.18 22.51 -17.33
N PRO A 203 15.78 21.37 -17.77
CA PRO A 203 15.57 20.07 -17.14
C PRO A 203 16.21 20.02 -15.74
N SER A 204 15.48 20.56 -14.76
CA SER A 204 15.85 20.55 -13.34
C SER A 204 15.81 19.13 -12.75
N ALA A 205 16.64 18.86 -11.73
CA ALA A 205 16.58 17.65 -10.92
C ALA A 205 15.16 17.36 -10.39
N ARG A 206 14.39 18.43 -10.17
CA ARG A 206 12.97 18.38 -9.81
C ARG A 206 12.11 17.64 -10.82
N ALA A 207 12.29 17.90 -12.12
CA ALA A 207 11.52 17.23 -13.18
C ALA A 207 11.81 15.72 -13.21
N GLN A 208 13.06 15.32 -12.91
CA GLN A 208 13.43 13.92 -12.80
C GLN A 208 12.76 13.26 -11.59
N MET A 209 12.74 13.93 -10.43
CA MET A 209 12.03 13.45 -9.24
C MET A 209 10.53 13.30 -9.48
N VAL A 210 9.90 14.31 -10.10
CA VAL A 210 8.47 14.25 -10.45
C VAL A 210 8.19 13.05 -11.38
N SER A 211 9.03 12.83 -12.40
CA SER A 211 8.90 11.67 -13.27
C SER A 211 9.04 10.34 -12.51
N LEU A 212 9.96 10.25 -11.56
CA LEU A 212 10.13 9.07 -10.70
C LEU A 212 8.89 8.81 -9.85
N PHE A 213 8.37 9.83 -9.16
CA PHE A 213 7.16 9.70 -8.34
C PHE A 213 5.92 9.34 -9.16
N SER A 214 5.75 9.93 -10.34
CA SER A 214 4.67 9.59 -11.26
C SER A 214 4.73 8.13 -11.70
N SER A 215 5.94 7.56 -11.85
CA SER A 215 6.10 6.14 -12.18
C SER A 215 5.68 5.19 -11.05
N CYS A 216 5.58 5.68 -9.80
CA CYS A 216 5.14 4.89 -8.66
C CYS A 216 3.61 4.72 -8.59
N LEU A 217 2.83 5.62 -9.21
CA LEU A 217 1.37 5.59 -9.12
C LEU A 217 0.75 4.30 -9.71
N PRO A 218 1.13 3.84 -10.92
CA PRO A 218 0.61 2.56 -11.44
C PRO A 218 0.99 1.36 -10.57
N MET A 219 2.15 1.40 -9.90
CA MET A 219 2.57 0.33 -8.99
C MET A 219 1.72 0.31 -7.72
N LEU A 220 1.37 1.47 -7.15
CA LEU A 220 0.42 1.54 -6.03
C LEU A 220 -0.96 1.05 -6.42
N GLN A 221 -1.45 1.41 -7.62
CA GLN A 221 -2.74 0.93 -8.09
C GLN A 221 -2.76 -0.60 -8.18
N ALA A 222 -1.74 -1.20 -8.79
CA ALA A 222 -1.63 -2.66 -8.87
C ALA A 222 -1.60 -3.33 -7.48
N ARG A 223 -0.91 -2.72 -6.50
CA ARG A 223 -0.91 -3.22 -5.11
C ARG A 223 -2.28 -3.11 -4.45
N ALA A 224 -3.01 -2.02 -4.69
CA ALA A 224 -4.36 -1.86 -4.17
C ALA A 224 -5.30 -2.94 -4.73
N ASP A 225 -5.21 -3.21 -6.04
CA ASP A 225 -5.99 -4.26 -6.70
C ASP A 225 -5.64 -5.66 -6.15
N ASN A 226 -4.35 -5.94 -5.90
CA ASN A 226 -3.92 -7.19 -5.26
C ASN A 226 -4.47 -7.34 -3.84
N LEU A 227 -4.41 -6.29 -3.01
CA LEU A 227 -4.97 -6.30 -1.66
C LEU A 227 -6.49 -6.54 -1.70
N HIS A 228 -7.18 -5.98 -2.68
CA HIS A 228 -8.61 -6.21 -2.87
C HIS A 228 -8.90 -7.68 -3.22
N MET A 229 -8.15 -8.28 -4.15
CA MET A 229 -8.29 -9.72 -4.46
C MET A 229 -7.98 -10.61 -3.25
N ALA A 230 -6.97 -10.27 -2.45
CA ALA A 230 -6.65 -11.00 -1.22
C ALA A 230 -7.78 -10.92 -0.19
N GLN A 231 -8.47 -9.77 -0.12
CA GLN A 231 -9.66 -9.60 0.71
C GLN A 231 -10.80 -10.51 0.25
N GLU A 232 -11.15 -10.49 -1.03
CA GLU A 232 -12.22 -11.34 -1.60
C GLU A 232 -11.93 -12.84 -1.36
N LEU A 233 -10.67 -13.25 -1.53
CA LEU A 233 -10.23 -14.62 -1.26
C LEU A 233 -10.47 -15.02 0.20
N LEU A 234 -10.12 -14.15 1.14
CA LEU A 234 -10.30 -14.40 2.57
C LEU A 234 -11.76 -14.40 2.99
N GLU A 235 -12.57 -13.49 2.44
CA GLU A 235 -14.02 -13.46 2.67
C GLU A 235 -14.66 -14.77 2.18
N GLY A 236 -14.32 -15.23 0.97
CA GLY A 236 -14.82 -16.51 0.46
C GLY A 236 -14.36 -17.73 1.28
N ALA A 237 -13.09 -17.76 1.71
CA ALA A 237 -12.59 -18.83 2.58
C ALA A 237 -13.28 -18.83 3.95
N LYS A 238 -13.49 -17.64 4.52
CA LYS A 238 -14.20 -17.43 5.79
C LYS A 238 -15.67 -17.88 5.70
N GLU A 239 -16.36 -17.54 4.61
CA GLU A 239 -17.74 -17.99 4.35
C GLU A 239 -17.80 -19.52 4.20
N SER A 240 -16.86 -20.11 3.45
CA SER A 240 -16.75 -21.56 3.31
C SER A 240 -16.59 -22.25 4.66
N LEU A 241 -15.73 -21.73 5.53
CA LEU A 241 -15.53 -22.26 6.88
C LEU A 241 -16.80 -22.13 7.74
N ALA A 242 -17.46 -20.97 7.70
CA ALA A 242 -18.71 -20.77 8.43
C ALA A 242 -19.81 -21.75 8.00
N MET A 243 -19.91 -22.04 6.70
CA MET A 243 -20.83 -23.06 6.18
C MET A 243 -20.46 -24.46 6.67
N SER A 244 -19.18 -24.83 6.65
CA SER A 244 -18.72 -26.13 7.15
C SER A 244 -19.05 -26.33 8.63
N LEU A 245 -18.79 -25.34 9.48
CA LEU A 245 -19.12 -25.39 10.91
C LEU A 245 -20.63 -25.49 11.14
N HIS A 246 -21.44 -24.82 10.32
CA HIS A 246 -22.89 -24.90 10.42
C HIS A 246 -23.41 -26.31 10.09
N LEU A 247 -22.85 -26.97 9.07
CA LEU A 247 -23.21 -28.34 8.72
C LEU A 247 -22.81 -29.33 9.81
N GLU A 248 -21.62 -29.17 10.40
CA GLU A 248 -21.15 -30.00 11.52
C GLU A 248 -22.02 -29.85 12.77
N THR A 249 -22.52 -28.63 13.04
CA THR A 249 -23.45 -28.38 14.14
C THR A 249 -24.76 -29.14 13.94
N LEU A 250 -25.26 -29.22 12.70
CA LEU A 250 -26.49 -29.95 12.39
C LEU A 250 -26.31 -31.48 12.49
N GLU A 251 -25.13 -31.99 12.17
CA GLU A 251 -24.82 -33.43 12.27
C GLU A 251 -24.68 -33.87 13.73
N GLY A 252 -24.12 -33.03 14.60
CA GLY A 252 -23.99 -33.31 16.03
C GLY A 252 -25.31 -33.43 16.79
N ASP A 253 -26.35 -32.69 16.38
CA ASP A 253 -27.67 -32.75 17.02
C ASP A 253 -28.42 -34.08 16.73
N GLU A 254 -28.10 -34.78 15.63
CA GLU A 254 -28.75 -36.06 15.27
C GLU A 254 -28.21 -37.25 16.10
N GLU A 255 -26.97 -37.17 16.60
CA GLU A 255 -26.34 -38.26 17.38
C GLU A 255 -26.81 -38.31 18.85
N GLU A 256 -27.42 -37.25 19.40
CA GLU A 256 -27.93 -37.23 20.79
C GLU A 256 -29.33 -37.86 20.96
N GLU A 257 -30.07 -38.16 19.88
CA GLU A 257 -31.43 -38.71 19.94
C GLU A 257 -31.54 -40.26 19.86
N GLU A 258 -30.44 -40.99 19.63
CA GLU A 258 -30.41 -42.48 19.62
C GLU A 258 -29.97 -43.12 20.95
#